data_AF-A0A972LDA8-F1
#
_entry.id   AF-A0A972LDA8-F1
#
_cell.length_a   1.000
_cell.length_b   1.000
_cell.length_c   1.000
_cell.angle_alpha   90.00
_cell.angle_beta   90.00
_cell.angle_gamma   90.00
#
_symmetry.space_group_name_H-M   'P 1'
#
loop_
_entity.id
_entity.type
_entity.pdbx_description
1 polymer ?
#
loop_
_entity_poly.entity_id
_entity_poly.type
_entity_poly.pdbx_seq_one_letter_code
_entity_poly.pdbx_strand_id
1 'polypeptide(L)' 'MKTTVDIPEKELKELMRLSKAKTKKEAILKAIYEYNRRHRLERLAGMLGTFRDIISQEELERIREDHKWPRKS' A
#
# COMPACT_ATOMS: atom_id res chain seq x y z
N MET A 1 -2.11 14.27 15.21
CA MET A 1 -2.44 15.70 14.96
C MET A 1 -3.95 15.84 14.85
N LYS A 2 -4.53 16.92 15.41
CA LYS A 2 -5.95 17.24 15.23
C LYS A 2 -6.06 18.34 14.18
N THR A 3 -6.91 18.11 13.18
CA THR A 3 -7.12 19.04 12.06
C THR A 3 -8.63 19.17 11.86
N THR A 4 -9.09 20.39 11.62
CA THR A 4 -10.49 20.68 11.30
C THR A 4 -10.62 20.83 9.80
N VAL A 5 -11.53 20.07 9.20
CA VAL A 5 -11.85 20.11 7.76
C VAL A 5 -13.35 20.17 7.63
N ASP A 6 -13.83 21.02 6.73
CA ASP A 6 -15.24 21.08 6.37
C ASP A 6 -15.53 20.01 5.31
N ILE A 7 -16.54 19.18 5.58
CA ILE A 7 -16.90 18.05 4.72
C ILE A 7 -18.42 18.08 4.58
N PRO A 8 -18.95 18.20 3.36
CA PRO A 8 -20.37 18.24 3.18
C PRO A 8 -21.03 16.92 3.63
N GLU A 9 -22.19 17.05 4.28
CA GLU A 9 -22.76 15.98 5.10
C GLU A 9 -23.21 14.78 4.27
N LYS A 10 -23.63 15.04 3.02
CA LYS A 10 -24.07 14.01 2.07
C LYS A 10 -22.92 13.06 1.73
N GLU A 11 -21.74 13.61 1.49
CA GLU A 11 -20.51 12.93 1.13
C GLU A 11 -19.98 12.12 2.32
N LEU A 12 -20.04 12.69 3.53
CA LEU A 12 -19.65 11.98 4.75
C LEU A 12 -20.59 10.81 5.05
N LYS A 13 -21.91 10.98 4.86
CA LYS A 13 -22.90 9.90 5.02
C LYS A 13 -22.67 8.78 4.02
N GLU A 14 -22.42 9.14 2.77
CA GLU A 14 -22.14 8.15 1.73
C GLU A 14 -20.83 7.40 2.01
N LEU A 15 -19.78 8.10 2.43
CA LEU A 15 -18.54 7.48 2.84
C LEU A 15 -18.78 6.49 3.99
N MET A 16 -19.52 6.87 5.02
CA MET A 16 -19.85 5.98 6.15
C MET A 16 -20.63 4.74 5.70
N ARG A 17 -21.57 4.90 4.76
CA ARG A 17 -22.36 3.80 4.18
C ARG A 17 -21.46 2.82 3.42
N LEU A 18 -20.60 3.33 2.54
CA LEU A 18 -19.67 2.53 1.73
C LEU A 18 -18.60 1.86 2.58
N SER A 19 -18.05 2.56 3.58
CA SER A 19 -16.98 2.06 4.44
C SER A 19 -17.47 1.22 5.61
N LYS A 20 -18.80 1.12 5.80
CA LYS A 20 -19.48 0.49 6.95
C LYS A 20 -18.92 0.96 8.29
N ALA A 21 -18.49 2.23 8.37
CA ALA A 21 -17.84 2.77 9.55
C ALA A 21 -18.88 3.16 10.60
N LYS A 22 -18.59 2.89 11.87
CA LYS A 22 -19.49 3.25 12.98
C LYS A 22 -19.35 4.72 13.37
N THR A 23 -18.22 5.35 13.06
CA THR A 23 -17.93 6.74 13.41
C THR A 23 -17.41 7.54 12.23
N LYS A 24 -17.65 8.86 12.26
CA LYS A 24 -17.12 9.82 11.26
C LYS A 24 -15.60 9.72 11.14
N LYS A 25 -14.89 9.63 12.27
CA LYS A 25 -13.42 9.50 12.33
C LYS A 25 -12.94 8.23 11.63
N GLU A 26 -13.57 7.10 11.91
CA GLU A 26 -13.22 5.81 11.30
C GLU A 26 -13.41 5.84 9.77
N ALA A 27 -14.51 6.43 9.30
CA ALA A 27 -14.80 6.58 7.89
C ALA A 27 -13.70 7.38 7.16
N ILE A 28 -13.31 8.51 7.73
CA ILE A 28 -12.25 9.38 7.18
C ILE A 28 -10.89 8.66 7.19
N LEU A 29 -10.54 7.96 8.28
CA LEU A 29 -9.28 7.21 8.33
C LEU A 29 -9.23 6.11 7.27
N LYS A 30 -10.34 5.38 7.06
CA LYS A 30 -10.46 4.39 5.99
C LYS A 30 -10.31 5.03 4.61
N ALA A 31 -10.94 6.18 4.35
CA ALA A 31 -10.82 6.89 3.09
C ALA A 31 -9.37 7.29 2.79
N ILE A 32 -8.66 7.85 3.77
CA ILE A 32 -7.25 8.25 3.65
C ILE A 32 -6.38 7.02 3.35
N TYR A 33 -6.59 5.92 4.07
CA TYR A 33 -5.85 4.68 3.85
C TYR A 33 -6.05 4.14 2.42
N GLU A 34 -7.30 4.05 1.97
CA GLU A 34 -7.64 3.55 0.64
C GLU A 34 -7.11 4.44 -0.48
N TYR A 35 -7.21 5.76 -0.32
CA TYR A 35 -6.66 6.73 -1.28
C TYR A 35 -5.15 6.53 -1.47
N ASN A 36 -4.41 6.46 -0.36
CA ASN A 36 -2.97 6.24 -0.38
C ASN A 36 -2.61 4.86 -0.92
N ARG A 37 -3.40 3.82 -0.61
CA ARG A 37 -3.20 2.47 -1.13
C ARG A 37 -3.35 2.43 -2.65
N ARG A 38 -4.36 3.08 -3.22
CA ARG A 38 -4.58 3.17 -4.67
C ARG A 38 -3.41 3.85 -5.37
N HIS A 39 -2.95 5.00 -4.87
CA HIS A 39 -1.80 5.71 -5.46
C HIS A 39 -0.50 4.90 -5.39
N ARG A 40 -0.28 4.15 -4.30
CA ARG A 40 0.87 3.22 -4.23
C ARG A 40 0.76 2.13 -5.30
N LEU A 41 -0.42 1.56 -5.50
CA LEU A 41 -0.64 0.53 -6.51
C LEU A 41 -0.49 1.09 -7.93
N GLU A 42 -1.00 2.28 -8.20
CA GLU A 42 -0.82 2.98 -9.49
C GLU A 42 0.66 3.24 -9.78
N ARG A 43 1.42 3.69 -8.78
CA ARG A 43 2.87 3.86 -8.91
C ARG A 43 3.57 2.53 -9.22
N LEU A 44 3.22 1.45 -8.50
CA LEU A 44 3.80 0.13 -8.75
C LEU A 44 3.41 -0.40 -10.14
N ALA A 45 2.17 -0.19 -10.56
CA ALA A 45 1.69 -0.56 -11.89
C ALA A 45 2.46 0.20 -12.98
N GLY A 46 2.73 1.49 -12.79
CA GLY A 46 3.56 2.28 -13.71
C GLY A 46 5.04 1.83 -13.75
N MET A 47 5.50 1.10 -12.74
CA MET A 47 6.84 0.51 -12.75
C MET A 47 6.88 -0.85 -13.45
N LEU A 48 5.73 -1.50 -13.70
CA LEU A 48 5.67 -2.75 -14.46
C LEU A 48 6.24 -2.51 -15.88
N GLY A 49 7.25 -3.29 -16.26
CA GLY A 49 7.96 -3.14 -17.54
C GLY A 49 9.13 -2.15 -17.52
N THR A 50 9.33 -1.38 -16.44
CA THR A 50 10.54 -0.54 -16.27
C THR A 50 11.70 -1.27 -15.62
N PHE A 51 11.45 -2.42 -15.00
CA PHE A 51 12.49 -3.26 -14.42
C PHE A 51 13.28 -3.93 -15.55
N ARG A 52 14.41 -3.31 -15.93
CA ARG A 52 15.34 -3.83 -16.94
C ARG A 52 16.19 -4.98 -16.40
N ASP A 53 16.41 -4.99 -15.08
CA ASP A 53 17.28 -5.96 -14.40
C ASP A 53 16.48 -6.74 -13.34
N ILE A 54 15.51 -7.55 -13.80
CA ILE A 54 14.97 -8.60 -12.95
C ILE A 54 15.96 -9.76 -13.10
N ILE A 55 16.73 -10.04 -12.04
CA ILE A 55 17.64 -11.21 -12.00
C ILE A 55 16.86 -12.47 -12.39
N SER A 56 17.45 -13.32 -13.23
CA SER A 56 16.78 -14.55 -13.64
C SER A 56 16.56 -15.48 -12.44
N GLN A 57 15.68 -16.46 -12.59
CA GLN A 57 15.46 -17.44 -11.54
C GLN A 57 16.77 -18.19 -11.20
N GLU A 58 17.62 -18.49 -12.19
CA GLU A 58 18.91 -19.14 -11.96
C GLU A 58 19.93 -18.22 -11.25
N GLU A 59 19.83 -16.91 -11.44
CA GLU A 59 20.69 -15.93 -10.78
C GLU A 59 20.25 -15.69 -9.32
N LEU A 60 18.94 -15.71 -9.07
CA LEU A 60 18.38 -15.69 -7.72
C LEU A 60 18.75 -16.95 -6.91
N GLU A 61 18.74 -18.13 -7.54
CA GLU A 61 19.17 -19.38 -6.91
C GLU A 61 20.65 -19.33 -6.53
N ARG A 62 21.53 -18.84 -7.42
CA ARG A 62 22.95 -18.63 -7.12
C ARG A 62 23.19 -17.68 -5.95
N ILE A 63 22.51 -16.53 -5.93
CA ILE A 63 22.63 -15.59 -4.81
C ILE A 63 22.17 -16.22 -3.48
N ARG A 64 21.11 -17.04 -3.49
CA ARG A 64 20.63 -17.74 -2.28
C ARG A 64 21.58 -18.82 -1.80
N GLU A 65 22.26 -19.50 -2.71
CA GLU A 65 23.27 -20.50 -2.38
C GLU A 65 24.55 -19.86 -1.83
N ASP A 66 25.01 -18.75 -2.42
CA ASP A 66 26.16 -17.97 -1.95
C ASP A 66 25.90 -17.31 -0.59
N HIS A 67 24.65 -16.97 -0.27
CA HIS A 67 24.25 -16.37 1.01
C HIS A 67 23.95 -17.40 2.12
N LYS A 68 24.34 -18.67 1.96
CA LYS A 68 24.36 -19.64 3.07
C LYS A 68 25.38 -19.16 4.11
N TRP A 69 24.90 -18.36 5.07
CA TRP A 69 25.62 -17.89 6.25
C TRP A 69 26.51 -18.99 6.81
N PRO A 70 27.83 -18.77 7.04
CA PRO A 70 28.68 -19.78 7.63
C PRO A 70 28.10 -20.12 8.99
N ARG A 71 27.60 -21.36 9.13
CA ARG A 71 27.23 -21.89 10.45
C ARG A 71 28.45 -21.70 11.33
N LYS A 72 28.36 -20.77 12.28
CA LYS A 72 29.41 -20.48 13.25
C LYS A 72 29.62 -21.78 14.03
N SER A 73 30.73 -22.47 13.73
CA SER A 73 31.22 -23.66 14.44
C SER A 73 31.62 -23.31 15.85
#